data_AF-A0A538NER6-F1
#
_entry.id   AF-A0A538NER6-F1
#
_cell.length_a   1.000
_cell.length_b   1.000
_cell.length_c   1.000
_cell.angle_alpha   90.00
_cell.angle_beta   90.00
_cell.angle_gamma   90.00
#
_symmetry.space_group_name_H-M   'P 1'
#
loop_
_entity.id
_entity.type
_entity.pdbx_description
1 polymer ?
#
loop_
_entity_poly.entity_id
_entity_poly.type
_entity_poly.pdbx_seq_one_letter_code
_entity_poly.pdbx_strand_id
1 'polypeptide(L)' 'MRRAIYPGSFDPVTNGHLDVIERARKLFDEVIVAVAINDQKQPLFAPDERLAML' A
#
# COMPACT_ATOMS: atom_id res chain seq x y z
N MET A 1 -21.19 0.26 5.37
CA MET A 1 -19.73 0.10 5.46
C MET A 1 -19.12 0.45 4.11
N ARG A 2 -18.35 1.53 4.04
CA ARG A 2 -17.65 2.00 2.83
C ARG A 2 -16.22 1.49 2.88
N ARG A 3 -15.85 0.68 1.89
CA ARG A 3 -14.50 0.11 1.75
C ARG A 3 -13.76 0.79 0.60
N ALA A 4 -12.48 1.09 0.81
CA ALA A 4 -11.57 1.54 -0.24
C ALA A 4 -10.40 0.56 -0.39
N ILE A 5 -9.87 0.46 -1.61
CA ILE A 5 -8.66 -0.30 -1.91
C ILE A 5 -7.63 0.67 -2.46
N TYR A 6 -6.42 0.63 -1.90
CA TYR A 6 -5.27 1.40 -2.38
C TYR A 6 -4.18 0.43 -2.87
N PRO A 7 -4.19 0.05 -4.16
CA PRO A 7 -3.21 -0.86 -4.72
C PRO A 7 -1.92 -0.14 -5.11
N GLY A 8 -0.78 -0.79 -4.94
CA GLY A 8 0.52 -0.25 -5.33
C GLY A 8 1.65 -1.24 -5.16
N SER A 9 2.79 -0.99 -5.80
CA SER A 9 4.00 -1.80 -5.59
C SER A 9 4.61 -1.59 -4.20
N PHE A 10 4.50 -0.38 -3.64
CA PHE A 10 5.05 0.00 -2.33
C PHE A 10 6.50 -0.45 -2.12
N ASP A 11 7.34 -0.14 -3.11
CA ASP A 11 8.73 -0.61 -3.21
C ASP A 11 9.72 0.58 -3.25
N PRO A 12 10.07 1.18 -2.10
CA PRO A 12 9.46 0.98 -0.79
C PRO A 12 8.19 1.84 -0.59
N VAL A 13 7.51 1.62 0.53
CA VAL A 13 6.53 2.60 1.04
C VAL A 13 7.25 3.94 1.35
N THR A 14 6.52 5.05 1.26
CA THR A 14 7.05 6.40 1.46
C THR A 14 6.08 7.19 2.32
N ASN A 15 6.53 8.31 2.90
CA ASN A 15 5.64 9.20 3.67
C ASN A 15 4.47 9.75 2.83
N GLY A 16 4.63 9.86 1.50
CA GLY A 16 3.53 10.21 0.61
C GLY A 16 2.45 9.14 0.56
N HIS A 17 2.84 7.86 0.51
CA HIS A 17 1.89 6.74 0.59
C HIS A 17 1.15 6.74 1.93
N LEU A 18 1.87 6.98 3.03
CA LEU A 18 1.28 7.03 4.38
C LEU A 18 0.29 8.19 4.54
N ASP A 19 0.59 9.37 3.98
CA ASP A 19 -0.35 10.51 3.97
C ASP A 19 -1.67 10.15 3.27
N VAL A 20 -1.58 9.48 2.12
CA VAL A 20 -2.77 9.03 1.37
C VAL A 20 -3.59 8.03 2.18
N ILE A 21 -2.94 7.07 2.84
CA ILE A 21 -3.61 6.09 3.71
C ILE A 21 -4.33 6.79 4.87
N GLU A 22 -3.64 7.71 5.56
CA GLU A 22 -4.19 8.46 6.70
C GLU A 22 -5.39 9.32 6.30
N ARG A 23 -5.35 9.96 5.12
CA ARG A 23 -6.48 10.72 4.58
C ARG A 23 -7.63 9.80 4.17
N ALA A 24 -7.36 8.66 3.55
CA ALA A 24 -8.39 7.69 3.18
C ALA A 24 -9.11 7.13 4.42
N ARG A 25 -8.39 6.87 5.51
CA ARG A 25 -8.95 6.36 6.77
C ARG A 25 -9.97 7.31 7.43
N LYS A 26 -9.96 8.60 7.08
CA LYS A 26 -10.94 9.60 7.54
C LYS A 26 -12.22 9.62 6.69
N LEU A 27 -12.18 9.03 5.50
CA LEU A 27 -13.27 9.06 4.52
C LEU A 27 -14.01 7.72 4.40
N PHE A 28 -13.31 6.61 4.66
CA PHE A 28 -13.81 5.25 4.52
C PHE A 28 -13.77 4.51 5.86
N ASP A 29 -14.69 3.56 6.03
CA ASP A 29 -14.78 2.75 7.24
C ASP A 29 -13.65 1.70 7.28
N GLU A 30 -13.15 1.29 6.11
CA GLU A 30 -12.03 0.36 5.96
C GLU A 30 -11.22 0.71 4.70
N VAL A 31 -9.89 0.65 4.82
CA VAL A 31 -8.94 0.88 3.73
C VAL A 31 -8.04 -0.34 3.62
N ILE A 32 -8.08 -1.02 2.48
CA ILE A 32 -7.23 -2.18 2.18
C ILE A 32 -6.05 -1.70 1.34
N VAL A 33 -4.84 -1.80 1.88
CA VAL A 33 -3.61 -1.52 1.15
C VAL A 33 -3.14 -2.81 0.47
N ALA A 34 -3.21 -2.86 -0.86
CA ALA A 34 -2.88 -4.07 -1.62
C ALA A 34 -1.47 -3.96 -2.21
N VAL A 35 -0.51 -4.66 -1.59
CA VAL A 35 0.87 -4.74 -2.09
C VAL A 35 0.92 -5.67 -3.31
N ALA A 36 1.07 -5.07 -4.48
CA ALA A 36 1.07 -5.81 -5.73
C ALA A 36 2.43 -6.49 -5.98
N ILE A 37 2.36 -7.74 -6.43
CA ILE A 37 3.49 -8.48 -6.98
C ILE A 37 3.40 -8.36 -8.50
N ASN A 38 4.48 -7.89 -9.12
CA ASN A 38 4.59 -7.81 -10.57
C ASN A 38 5.90 -8.50 -10.97
N ASP A 39 5.77 -9.66 -11.60
CA ASP A 39 6.85 -10.53 -12.07
C ASP A 39 7.66 -9.95 -13.24
N GLN A 40 7.11 -8.96 -13.95
CA GLN A 40 7.80 -8.23 -15.01
C GLN A 40 8.69 -7.09 -14.48
N LYS A 41 8.59 -6.77 -13.18
CA LYS A 41 9.45 -5.76 -12.53
C LYS A 41 10.53 -6.44 -11.71
N GLN A 42 11.66 -5.75 -11.55
CA GLN A 42 12.71 -6.12 -10.60
C GLN A 42 12.59 -5.21 -9.37
N PRO A 43 11.81 -5.61 -8.35
CA PRO A 43 11.63 -4.79 -7.16
C PRO A 43 12.90 -4.74 -6.32
N LEU A 44 13.08 -3.64 -5.59
CA LEU A 44 14.17 -3.46 -4.64
C LEU A 44 14.01 -4.35 -3.41
N PHE A 45 12.76 -4.55 -2.96
CA PHE A 45 12.42 -5.35 -1.78
C PHE A 45 11.50 -6.52 -2.12
N ALA A 46 11.69 -7.63 -1.43
CA ALA A 46 10.81 -8.79 -1.50
C ALA A 46 9.37 -8.42 -1.04
N PRO A 47 8.32 -9.14 -1.49
CA PRO A 47 6.95 -8.88 -1.06
C PRO A 47 6.79 -8.80 0.47
N ASP A 48 7.42 -9.71 1.22
CA ASP A 48 7.34 -9.76 2.67
C ASP A 48 8.02 -8.57 3.35
N GLU A 49 9.14 -8.08 2.79
CA GLU A 49 9.81 -6.88 3.29
C GLU A 49 8.94 -5.64 3.10
N ARG A 50 8.28 -5.52 1.95
CA ARG A 50 7.36 -4.40 1.66
C ARG A 50 6.13 -4.41 2.57
N LEU A 51 5.61 -5.61 2.87
CA LEU A 51 4.53 -5.78 3.84
C LEU A 51 4.98 -5.39 5.26
N ALA A 52 6.21 -5.71 5.66
CA ALA A 52 6.73 -5.38 6.99
C ALA A 52 6.97 -3.87 7.20
N MET A 53 7.01 -3.07 6.14
CA MET A 53 7.16 -1.60 6.21
C MET A 53 5.83 -0.85 6.36
N LEU A 54 4.69 -1.52 6.16
CA LEU A 54 3.33 -0.97 6.25
C LEU A 54 2.69 -1.27 7.61
#